data_AF-A0A847YTP5-F1
#
_entry.id   AF-A0A847YTP5-F1
#
_cell.length_a   1.000
_cell.length_b   1.000
_cell.length_c   1.000
_cell.angle_alpha   90.00
_cell.angle_beta   90.00
_cell.angle_gamma   90.00
#
_symmetry.space_group_name_H-M   'P 1'
#
loop_
_entity.id
_entity.type
_entity.pdbx_description
1 polymer ?
#
loop_
_entity_poly.entity_id
_entity_poly.type
_entity_poly.pdbx_seq_one_letter_code
_entity_poly.pdbx_strand_id
1 'polypeptide(L)'
;MSRAGSAGQRKLSGYSRDDGLPLSGRFTHKLAMSGTPFRNSFERAWGVMRFLWPELNGVKQVATANYYSWLYERMTHQDIVTGKDKKGNLKTAKKWLKERQPGRLMAEAPCVIQHFRRTKCCEFHPHGFLSTEAPQVIRRVVELDPKQKKAIEQLEKHYMTWLDNLPLSADLTITQKQRIRQVCLGVPTLEIGFDANGNDVTTVDFAPDCVSPFYDELLDILEETAPEPVAVYMESQKFARTVTQKLNADGIPSFEFSGKTVATRDQNLAEFGGKFRVLVGVISSVGEGTDGIQRVCSTDVFLEQSVDETLNTQVQARTDRMGAKGQVQRFVILDDMGYAEGAMEKRLRKARELQMSVRRAV
;
A
#
# COMPACT_ATOMS: atom_id res chain seq x y z
N MET A 1 24.99 31.14 -0.72
CA MET A 1 23.75 30.57 -0.16
C MET A 1 22.57 31.00 -1.04
N SER A 2 21.98 30.09 -1.81
CA SER A 2 20.82 30.41 -2.66
C SER A 2 19.61 30.76 -1.79
N ARG A 3 18.90 31.86 -2.10
CA ARG A 3 17.67 32.28 -1.40
C ARG A 3 16.71 31.09 -1.28
N ALA A 4 16.25 30.85 -0.05
CA ALA A 4 15.31 29.81 0.25
C ALA A 4 14.01 30.01 -0.55
N GLY A 5 13.52 28.92 -1.14
CA GLY A 5 12.26 28.85 -1.84
C GLY A 5 11.05 29.28 -1.01
N SER A 6 9.88 29.27 -1.62
CA SER A 6 8.60 29.65 -0.99
C SER A 6 8.36 28.92 0.34
N ALA A 7 7.49 29.45 1.22
CA ALA A 7 7.19 28.82 2.52
C ALA A 7 6.81 27.32 2.40
N GLY A 8 6.11 26.95 1.32
CA GLY A 8 5.80 25.54 1.01
C GLY A 8 7.03 24.72 0.64
N GLN A 9 8.00 25.30 -0.08
CA GLN A 9 9.27 24.64 -0.37
C GLN A 9 10.08 24.43 0.90
N ARG A 10 10.15 25.40 1.82
CA ARG A 10 10.87 25.24 3.11
C ARG A 10 10.36 24.05 3.93
N LYS A 11 9.03 23.82 3.94
CA LYS A 11 8.40 22.67 4.58
C LYS A 11 8.80 21.33 3.93
N LEU A 12 8.98 21.31 2.61
CA LEU A 12 9.37 20.12 1.84
C LEU A 12 10.88 19.85 1.89
N SER A 13 11.72 20.89 2.01
CA SER A 13 13.18 20.79 1.98
C SER A 13 13.84 20.57 3.35
N GLY A 14 13.06 20.25 4.39
CA GLY A 14 13.61 19.94 5.71
C GLY A 14 14.31 21.14 6.37
N TYR A 15 13.63 22.27 6.47
CA TYR A 15 14.08 23.41 7.28
C TYR A 15 13.46 23.33 8.67
N SER A 16 14.21 23.76 9.71
CA SER A 16 13.65 23.86 11.05
C SER A 16 12.56 24.93 11.10
N ARG A 17 11.50 24.62 11.85
CA ARG A 17 10.39 25.56 12.08
C ARG A 17 10.79 26.69 13.04
N ASP A 18 11.82 26.48 13.85
CA ASP A 18 12.17 27.38 14.95
C ASP A 18 13.07 28.52 14.49
N ASP A 19 14.07 28.23 13.65
CA ASP A 19 15.06 29.23 13.20
C ASP A 19 15.09 29.42 11.67
N GLY A 20 14.32 28.64 10.92
CA GLY A 20 14.29 28.71 9.46
C GLY A 20 15.60 28.33 8.78
N LEU A 21 16.53 27.67 9.48
CA LEU A 21 17.76 27.12 8.92
C LEU A 21 17.54 25.70 8.36
N PRO A 22 18.29 25.29 7.32
CA PRO A 22 18.18 23.95 6.78
C PRO A 22 18.65 22.92 7.81
N LEU A 23 17.83 21.89 8.10
CA LEU A 23 18.19 20.80 9.02
C LEU A 23 19.47 20.10 8.57
N SER A 24 19.70 20.02 7.26
CA SER A 24 20.89 19.42 6.67
C SER A 24 22.21 20.13 7.03
N GLY A 25 22.15 21.39 7.48
CA GLY A 25 23.32 22.16 7.92
C GLY A 25 23.64 21.99 9.41
N ARG A 26 22.77 21.33 10.17
CA ARG A 26 22.96 21.09 11.61
C ARG A 26 23.73 19.81 11.93
N PHE A 27 23.84 18.91 10.95
CA PHE A 27 24.45 17.60 11.13
C PHE A 27 25.60 17.41 10.15
N THR A 28 26.77 17.05 10.69
CA THR A 28 27.98 16.77 9.91
C THR A 28 27.83 15.50 9.07
N HIS A 29 27.19 14.47 9.63
CA HIS A 29 26.97 13.18 8.98
C HIS A 29 25.48 12.93 8.82
N LYS A 30 25.08 12.45 7.64
CA LYS A 30 23.68 12.26 7.27
C LYS A 30 23.53 10.93 6.54
N LEU A 31 22.52 10.17 6.93
CA LEU A 31 22.22 8.86 6.37
C LEU A 31 20.70 8.76 6.15
N ALA A 32 20.31 8.15 5.04
CA ALA A 32 18.93 7.78 4.77
C ALA A 32 18.89 6.30 4.40
N MET A 33 18.04 5.53 5.08
CA MET A 33 17.86 4.09 4.86
C MET A 33 16.43 3.84 4.41
N SER A 34 16.25 3.10 3.32
CA SER A 34 14.93 2.68 2.85
C SER A 34 15.03 1.40 2.04
N GLY A 35 14.13 0.45 2.31
CA GLY A 35 13.93 -0.73 1.46
C GLY A 35 13.10 -0.44 0.20
N THR A 36 12.42 0.71 0.14
CA THR A 36 11.60 1.16 -1.00
C THR A 36 11.87 2.64 -1.24
N PRO A 37 12.99 2.99 -1.89
CA PRO A 37 13.32 4.40 -2.14
C PRO A 37 12.16 5.07 -2.88
N PHE A 38 11.70 6.21 -2.35
CA PHE A 38 10.67 7.07 -2.94
C PHE A 38 9.22 6.53 -2.95
N ARG A 39 8.98 5.30 -2.47
CA ARG A 39 7.64 4.65 -2.44
C ARG A 39 6.94 4.77 -3.81
N ASN A 40 5.66 5.17 -3.82
CA ASN A 40 4.83 5.36 -4.99
C ASN A 40 5.03 6.69 -5.74
N SER A 41 5.90 7.59 -5.28
CA SER A 41 6.10 8.89 -5.93
C SER A 41 7.57 9.31 -5.93
N PHE A 42 8.17 9.29 -7.13
CA PHE A 42 9.55 9.70 -7.35
C PHE A 42 9.81 11.16 -6.92
N GLU A 43 8.79 12.01 -6.90
CA GLU A 43 8.90 13.41 -6.46
C GLU A 43 9.44 13.54 -5.02
N ARG A 44 9.19 12.53 -4.19
CA ARG A 44 9.64 12.47 -2.78
C ARG A 44 11.15 12.33 -2.66
N ALA A 45 11.83 11.92 -3.74
CA ALA A 45 13.28 11.84 -3.77
C ALA A 45 13.94 13.20 -3.52
N TRP A 46 13.33 14.28 -4.01
CA TRP A 46 13.92 15.61 -3.90
C TRP A 46 14.26 16.00 -2.47
N GLY A 47 13.34 15.79 -1.53
CA GLY A 47 13.55 16.13 -0.12
C GLY A 47 14.70 15.34 0.51
N VAL A 48 14.79 14.04 0.22
CA VAL A 48 15.86 13.16 0.72
C VAL A 48 17.21 13.61 0.16
N MET A 49 17.27 13.87 -1.14
CA MET A 49 18.49 14.30 -1.83
C MET A 49 18.95 15.69 -1.35
N ARG A 50 18.03 16.63 -1.11
CA ARG A 50 18.29 17.94 -0.49
C ARG A 50 18.85 17.80 0.93
N PHE A 51 18.38 16.82 1.69
CA PHE A 51 18.86 16.56 3.04
C PHE A 51 20.29 16.00 3.02
N LEU A 52 20.53 14.94 2.24
CA LEU A 52 21.83 14.26 2.18
C LEU A 52 22.93 15.16 1.61
N TRP A 53 22.68 15.81 0.47
CA TRP A 53 23.67 16.59 -0.28
C TRP A 53 23.19 18.02 -0.54
N PRO A 54 23.02 18.85 0.51
CA PRO A 54 22.49 20.20 0.40
C PRO A 54 23.35 21.12 -0.49
N GLU A 55 24.63 20.80 -0.64
CA GLU A 55 25.60 21.46 -1.51
C GLU A 55 25.39 21.18 -3.00
N LEU A 56 24.80 20.03 -3.37
CA LEU A 56 24.54 19.64 -4.77
C LEU A 56 23.19 20.17 -5.27
N ASN A 57 23.04 21.50 -5.24
CA ASN A 57 21.78 22.20 -5.44
C ASN A 57 21.66 23.06 -6.72
N GLY A 58 22.65 22.95 -7.60
CA GLY A 58 22.67 23.58 -8.91
C GLY A 58 21.68 22.95 -9.90
N VAL A 59 21.59 23.58 -11.07
CA VAL A 59 20.88 23.03 -12.24
C VAL A 59 21.65 21.79 -12.73
N LYS A 60 20.94 20.71 -13.09
CA LYS A 60 21.53 19.41 -13.46
C LYS A 60 22.26 18.64 -12.36
N GLN A 61 22.28 19.14 -11.13
CA GLN A 61 22.79 18.39 -9.98
C GLN A 61 21.69 17.53 -9.33
N VAL A 62 22.07 16.72 -8.34
CA VAL A 62 21.22 15.71 -7.70
C VAL A 62 19.90 16.30 -7.19
N ALA A 63 19.93 17.48 -6.57
CA ALA A 63 18.73 18.12 -6.03
C ALA A 63 18.76 19.65 -6.10
N THR A 64 18.34 20.21 -7.25
CA THR A 64 18.23 21.65 -7.46
C THR A 64 17.47 22.35 -6.33
N ALA A 65 17.93 23.54 -5.92
CA ALA A 65 17.33 24.29 -4.82
C ALA A 65 15.83 24.60 -5.01
N ASN A 66 15.38 24.75 -6.26
CA ASN A 66 13.97 24.91 -6.60
C ASN A 66 13.33 23.55 -6.94
N TYR A 67 12.33 23.16 -6.14
CA TYR A 67 11.57 21.92 -6.32
C TYR A 67 10.96 21.76 -7.72
N TYR A 68 10.31 22.80 -8.25
CA TYR A 68 9.65 22.71 -9.55
C TYR A 68 10.67 22.61 -10.69
N SER A 69 11.78 23.35 -10.63
CA SER A 69 12.87 23.20 -11.59
C SER A 69 13.41 21.77 -11.60
N TRP A 70 13.57 21.16 -10.42
CA TRP A 70 13.99 19.77 -10.31
C TRP A 70 12.95 18.80 -10.93
N LEU A 71 11.65 19.00 -10.67
CA LEU A 71 10.60 18.19 -11.29
C LEU A 71 10.61 18.29 -12.82
N TYR A 72 10.74 19.51 -13.35
CA TYR A 72 10.82 19.74 -14.79
C TYR A 72 12.06 19.12 -15.43
N GLU A 73 13.16 19.00 -14.70
CA GLU A 73 14.36 18.36 -15.21
C GLU A 73 14.24 16.82 -15.14
N ARG A 74 13.78 16.32 -13.99
CA ARG A 74 13.91 14.91 -13.60
C ARG A 74 12.69 14.07 -13.91
N MET A 75 11.52 14.66 -14.14
CA MET A 75 10.27 13.91 -14.31
C MET A 75 9.59 14.17 -15.65
N THR A 76 8.91 13.13 -16.13
CA THR A 76 7.88 13.27 -17.17
C THR A 76 6.61 13.87 -16.56
N HIS A 77 5.84 14.62 -17.36
CA HIS A 77 4.58 15.19 -16.93
C HIS A 77 3.52 15.11 -18.02
N GLN A 78 2.25 15.16 -17.61
CA GLN A 78 1.10 15.31 -18.48
C GLN A 78 0.28 16.52 -18.01
N ASP A 79 -0.23 17.30 -18.95
CA ASP A 79 -1.18 18.36 -18.63
C ASP A 79 -2.57 17.74 -18.38
N ILE A 80 -3.12 18.00 -17.20
CA ILE A 80 -4.45 17.55 -16.78
C ILE A 80 -5.35 18.76 -16.58
N VAL A 81 -6.62 18.65 -16.97
CA VAL A 81 -7.61 19.68 -16.69
C VAL A 81 -8.09 19.50 -15.25
N THR A 82 -7.95 20.55 -14.45
CA THR A 82 -8.31 20.59 -13.02
C THR A 82 -9.58 21.35 -12.72
N GLY A 83 -10.16 22.01 -13.72
CA GLY A 83 -11.41 22.74 -13.60
C GLY A 83 -11.52 23.81 -14.68
N LYS A 84 -12.43 24.75 -14.45
CA LYS A 84 -12.53 26.00 -15.21
C LYS A 84 -12.20 27.19 -14.31
N ASP A 85 -11.54 28.20 -14.84
CA ASP A 85 -11.35 29.46 -14.12
C ASP A 85 -12.67 30.24 -14.03
N LYS A 86 -12.68 31.36 -13.30
CA LYS A 86 -13.85 32.24 -13.16
C LYS A 86 -14.35 32.83 -14.49
N LYS A 87 -13.57 32.71 -15.57
CA LYS A 87 -13.87 33.20 -16.92
C LYS A 87 -14.26 32.06 -17.87
N GLY A 88 -14.39 30.82 -17.37
CA GLY A 88 -14.78 29.66 -18.16
C GLY A 88 -13.64 28.94 -18.89
N ASN A 89 -12.39 29.41 -18.81
CA ASN A 89 -11.24 28.78 -19.46
C ASN A 89 -10.82 27.52 -18.71
N LEU A 90 -10.33 26.51 -19.44
CA LEU A 90 -9.81 25.29 -18.83
C LEU A 90 -8.56 25.59 -17.99
N LYS A 91 -8.63 25.26 -16.70
CA LYS A 91 -7.51 25.34 -15.78
C LYS A 91 -6.69 24.06 -15.88
N THR A 92 -5.54 24.12 -16.53
CA THR A 92 -4.62 22.98 -16.65
C THR A 92 -3.60 22.97 -15.51
N ALA A 93 -3.31 21.79 -14.96
CA ALA A 93 -2.21 21.56 -14.04
C ALA A 93 -1.32 20.44 -14.57
N LYS A 94 -0.06 20.40 -14.13
CA LYS A 94 0.87 19.33 -14.49
C LYS A 94 0.75 18.18 -13.50
N LYS A 95 0.41 17.00 -14.02
CA LYS A 95 0.54 15.74 -13.30
C LYS A 95 1.92 15.16 -13.57
N TRP A 96 2.76 15.12 -12.54
CA TRP A 96 4.07 14.47 -12.60
C TRP A 96 3.89 12.96 -12.54
N LEU A 97 4.66 12.25 -13.37
CA LEU A 97 4.52 10.80 -13.53
C LEU A 97 5.77 10.09 -12.97
N LYS A 98 6.68 9.68 -13.86
CA LYS A 98 7.89 8.94 -13.51
C LYS A 98 9.15 9.75 -13.76
N GLU A 99 10.27 9.22 -13.29
CA GLU A 99 11.60 9.72 -13.65
C GLU A 99 11.73 9.74 -15.19
N ARG A 100 12.24 10.86 -15.72
CA ARG A 100 12.44 11.08 -17.15
C ARG A 100 13.47 10.13 -17.74
N GLN A 101 14.54 9.86 -16.99
CA GLN A 101 15.59 8.90 -17.35
C GLN A 101 15.75 7.94 -16.18
N PRO A 102 15.09 6.76 -16.23
CA PRO A 102 15.10 5.81 -15.12
C PRO A 102 16.51 5.48 -14.63
N GLY A 103 16.74 5.61 -13.33
CA GLY A 103 18.01 5.29 -12.68
C GLY A 103 19.03 6.43 -12.67
N ARG A 104 18.80 7.53 -13.41
CA ARG A 104 19.73 8.66 -13.48
C ARG A 104 20.02 9.25 -12.10
N LEU A 105 18.99 9.47 -11.28
CA LEU A 105 19.15 10.07 -9.96
C LEU A 105 20.06 9.24 -9.05
N MET A 106 19.89 7.92 -9.06
CA MET A 106 20.72 7.03 -8.23
C MET A 106 22.16 6.93 -8.76
N ALA A 107 22.36 7.00 -10.07
CA ALA A 107 23.69 6.97 -10.68
C ALA A 107 24.49 8.26 -10.43
N GLU A 108 23.83 9.41 -10.36
CA GLU A 108 24.49 10.71 -10.11
C GLU A 108 24.65 11.04 -8.62
N ALA A 109 23.95 10.32 -7.74
CA ALA A 109 24.04 10.52 -6.30
C ALA A 109 25.42 10.07 -5.77
N PRO A 110 26.12 10.90 -4.95
CA PRO A 110 27.50 10.64 -4.54
C PRO A 110 27.76 9.29 -3.87
N CYS A 111 26.79 8.79 -3.11
CA CYS A 111 26.89 7.50 -2.45
C CYS A 111 25.52 6.89 -2.30
N VAL A 112 25.27 5.81 -3.04
CA VAL A 112 24.07 5.00 -2.95
C VAL A 112 24.50 3.55 -2.89
N ILE A 113 24.19 2.89 -1.77
CA ILE A 113 24.49 1.47 -1.58
C ILE A 113 23.17 0.72 -1.66
N GLN A 114 23.07 -0.20 -2.61
CA GLN A 114 21.89 -1.06 -2.79
C GLN A 114 22.30 -2.52 -2.66
N HIS A 115 21.59 -3.23 -1.80
CA HIS A 115 21.70 -4.68 -1.68
C HIS A 115 20.44 -5.32 -2.22
N PHE A 116 20.60 -6.24 -3.15
CA PHE A 116 19.50 -6.96 -3.77
C PHE A 116 19.38 -8.37 -3.21
N ARG A 117 18.14 -8.85 -3.06
CA ARG A 117 17.87 -10.15 -2.42
C ARG A 117 18.47 -11.31 -3.18
N ARG A 118 18.24 -11.38 -4.49
CA ARG A 118 18.55 -12.55 -5.34
C ARG A 118 19.20 -12.16 -6.67
N THR A 119 19.71 -10.95 -6.75
CA THR A 119 20.45 -10.46 -7.91
C THR A 119 21.79 -9.92 -7.45
N LYS A 120 22.78 -9.97 -8.34
CA LYS A 120 24.12 -9.43 -8.07
C LYS A 120 24.01 -7.99 -7.58
N CYS A 121 24.53 -7.71 -6.38
CA CYS A 121 24.54 -6.34 -5.84
C CYS A 121 25.95 -5.81 -5.54
N CYS A 122 26.86 -6.64 -5.06
CA CYS A 122 28.26 -6.27 -4.83
C CYS A 122 29.17 -7.50 -4.91
N GLU A 123 30.49 -7.31 -4.79
CA GLU A 123 31.49 -8.38 -4.80
C GLU A 123 31.24 -9.43 -3.70
N PHE A 124 30.71 -9.00 -2.55
CA PHE A 124 30.35 -9.88 -1.44
C PHE A 124 29.05 -10.66 -1.66
N HIS A 125 28.21 -10.25 -2.62
CA HIS A 125 26.90 -10.84 -2.88
C HIS A 125 26.69 -11.03 -4.40
N PRO A 126 27.43 -11.95 -5.04
CA PRO A 126 27.36 -12.17 -6.48
C PRO A 126 25.99 -12.69 -6.96
N HIS A 127 25.23 -13.32 -6.07
CA HIS A 127 23.89 -13.87 -6.33
C HIS A 127 22.78 -13.22 -5.50
N GLY A 128 23.08 -12.09 -4.84
CA GLY A 128 22.21 -11.44 -3.86
C GLY A 128 22.52 -11.86 -2.42
N PHE A 129 21.86 -11.21 -1.45
CA PHE A 129 22.12 -11.44 -0.02
C PHE A 129 21.23 -12.51 0.63
N LEU A 130 20.19 -12.99 -0.06
CA LEU A 130 19.36 -14.10 0.41
C LEU A 130 19.85 -15.41 -0.19
N SER A 131 19.95 -16.42 0.68
CA SER A 131 20.23 -17.80 0.29
C SER A 131 18.97 -18.57 -0.14
N THR A 132 17.78 -18.05 0.15
CA THR A 132 16.50 -18.71 -0.18
C THR A 132 16.05 -18.37 -1.58
N GLU A 133 15.35 -19.31 -2.23
CA GLU A 133 14.71 -19.06 -3.53
C GLU A 133 13.57 -18.04 -3.42
N ALA A 134 13.15 -17.51 -4.58
CA ALA A 134 12.05 -16.55 -4.64
C ALA A 134 10.76 -17.17 -4.07
N PRO A 135 9.90 -16.37 -3.40
CA PRO A 135 8.64 -16.86 -2.89
C PRO A 135 7.79 -17.52 -3.98
N GLN A 136 7.26 -18.71 -3.70
CA GLN A 136 6.27 -19.35 -4.57
C GLN A 136 4.92 -18.69 -4.33
N VAL A 137 4.36 -18.06 -5.36
CA VAL A 137 3.05 -17.40 -5.27
C VAL A 137 1.95 -18.33 -5.75
N ILE A 138 1.07 -18.73 -4.84
CA ILE A 138 -0.08 -19.61 -5.06
C ILE A 138 -1.33 -18.74 -5.02
N ARG A 139 -2.10 -18.73 -6.11
CA ARG A 139 -3.35 -17.96 -6.20
C ARG A 139 -4.53 -18.90 -5.99
N ARG A 140 -5.42 -18.53 -5.06
CA ARG A 140 -6.67 -19.26 -4.78
C ARG A 140 -7.84 -18.34 -5.08
N VAL A 141 -8.81 -18.81 -5.84
CA VAL A 141 -9.99 -18.02 -6.22
C VAL A 141 -11.18 -18.58 -5.47
N VAL A 142 -11.87 -17.72 -4.73
CA VAL A 142 -13.07 -18.08 -3.96
C VAL A 142 -14.31 -17.51 -4.62
N GLU A 143 -15.39 -18.27 -4.57
CA GLU A 143 -16.70 -17.80 -4.98
C GLU A 143 -17.34 -16.96 -3.85
N LEU A 144 -17.71 -15.72 -4.14
CA LEU A 144 -18.39 -14.87 -3.17
C LEU A 144 -19.81 -15.38 -2.87
N ASP A 145 -20.29 -15.19 -1.64
CA ASP A 145 -21.65 -15.50 -1.25
C ASP A 145 -22.67 -14.68 -2.08
N PRO A 146 -23.84 -15.24 -2.44
CA PRO A 146 -24.85 -14.52 -3.20
C PRO A 146 -25.26 -13.16 -2.60
N LYS A 147 -25.25 -13.02 -1.26
CA LYS A 147 -25.51 -11.74 -0.58
C LYS A 147 -24.38 -10.74 -0.81
N GLN A 148 -23.12 -11.18 -0.81
CA GLN A 148 -21.97 -10.34 -1.15
C GLN A 148 -22.05 -9.86 -2.59
N LYS A 149 -22.28 -10.78 -3.55
CA LYS A 149 -22.45 -10.47 -4.98
C LYS A 149 -23.55 -9.43 -5.20
N LYS A 150 -24.73 -9.65 -4.61
CA LYS A 150 -25.87 -8.71 -4.68
C LYS A 150 -25.54 -7.34 -4.08
N ALA A 151 -24.87 -7.29 -2.93
CA ALA A 151 -24.48 -6.03 -2.30
C ALA A 151 -23.48 -5.25 -3.15
N ILE A 152 -22.50 -5.93 -3.76
CA ILE A 152 -21.53 -5.33 -4.67
C ILE A 152 -22.22 -4.76 -5.91
N GLU A 153 -23.11 -5.54 -6.54
CA GLU A 153 -23.88 -5.07 -7.71
C GLU A 153 -24.74 -3.84 -7.38
N GLN A 154 -25.35 -3.78 -6.20
CA GLN A 154 -26.11 -2.61 -5.76
C GLN A 154 -25.20 -1.39 -5.59
N LEU A 155 -24.02 -1.56 -4.98
CA LEU A 155 -23.02 -0.50 -4.86
C LEU A 155 -22.50 -0.04 -6.24
N GLU A 156 -22.41 -0.92 -7.23
CA GLU A 156 -22.06 -0.58 -8.61
C GLU A 156 -23.20 0.12 -9.38
N LYS A 157 -24.45 -0.32 -9.23
CA LYS A 157 -25.60 0.25 -9.96
C LYS A 157 -25.87 1.70 -9.58
N HIS A 158 -25.69 2.07 -8.32
CA HIS A 158 -25.80 3.46 -7.88
C HIS A 158 -24.69 4.38 -8.43
N TYR A 159 -23.69 3.81 -9.10
CA TYR A 159 -22.50 4.52 -9.59
C TYR A 159 -22.47 4.70 -11.11
N MET A 160 -22.99 3.75 -11.88
CA MET A 160 -22.95 3.78 -13.35
C MET A 160 -24.36 3.94 -13.90
N THR A 161 -24.80 5.19 -14.04
CA THR A 161 -26.06 5.50 -14.72
C THR A 161 -25.79 5.60 -16.22
N TRP A 162 -26.50 4.80 -17.00
CA TRP A 162 -26.48 4.89 -18.45
C TRP A 162 -27.55 5.88 -18.89
N LEU A 163 -27.15 6.93 -19.61
CA LEU A 163 -28.05 7.87 -20.27
C LEU A 163 -27.77 7.77 -21.77
N ASP A 164 -28.78 7.42 -22.57
CA ASP A 164 -28.69 7.31 -24.03
C ASP A 164 -27.51 6.45 -24.54
N ASN A 165 -27.29 5.27 -23.94
CA ASN A 165 -26.15 4.36 -24.21
C ASN A 165 -24.75 4.95 -23.92
N LEU A 166 -24.68 6.10 -23.25
CA LEU A 166 -23.45 6.71 -22.78
C LEU A 166 -23.32 6.50 -21.26
N PRO A 167 -22.17 5.97 -20.78
CA PRO A 167 -21.95 5.84 -19.35
C PRO A 167 -21.73 7.23 -18.74
N LEU A 168 -22.64 7.65 -17.86
CA LEU A 168 -22.41 8.78 -16.98
C LEU A 168 -21.68 8.26 -15.73
N SER A 169 -20.35 8.23 -15.78
CA SER A 169 -19.54 7.88 -14.61
C SER A 169 -19.29 9.13 -13.75
N ALA A 170 -19.78 9.13 -12.51
CA ALA A 170 -19.18 9.96 -11.46
C ALA A 170 -17.79 9.39 -11.13
N ASP A 171 -16.94 10.05 -10.34
CA ASP A 171 -15.78 9.36 -9.77
C ASP A 171 -16.23 8.64 -8.49
N LEU A 172 -15.96 7.33 -8.36
CA LEU A 172 -16.22 6.61 -7.12
C LEU A 172 -15.49 7.33 -5.98
N THR A 173 -16.19 7.62 -4.90
CA THR A 173 -15.52 8.13 -3.70
C THR A 173 -14.59 7.04 -3.18
N ILE A 174 -13.45 7.44 -2.58
CA ILE A 174 -12.49 6.49 -1.97
C ILE A 174 -13.22 5.54 -1.01
N THR A 175 -14.21 6.06 -0.28
CA THR A 175 -15.06 5.33 0.65
C THR A 175 -15.86 4.20 -0.02
N GLN A 176 -16.43 4.39 -1.21
CA GLN A 176 -17.19 3.35 -1.89
C GLN A 176 -16.30 2.19 -2.36
N LYS A 177 -15.11 2.51 -2.87
CA LYS A 177 -14.11 1.49 -3.26
C LYS A 177 -13.72 0.63 -2.07
N GLN A 178 -13.48 1.29 -0.95
CA GLN A 178 -13.15 0.62 0.30
C GLN A 178 -14.30 -0.27 0.78
N ARG A 179 -15.57 0.17 0.65
CA ARG A 179 -16.75 -0.64 1.00
C ARG A 179 -16.86 -1.90 0.13
N ILE A 180 -16.69 -1.79 -1.18
CA ILE A 180 -16.74 -2.98 -2.06
C ILE A 180 -15.66 -3.99 -1.67
N ARG A 181 -14.42 -3.53 -1.41
CA ARG A 181 -13.33 -4.40 -0.96
C ARG A 181 -13.65 -5.05 0.39
N GLN A 182 -14.24 -4.32 1.34
CA GLN A 182 -14.71 -4.89 2.60
C GLN A 182 -15.80 -5.94 2.40
N VAL A 183 -16.78 -5.69 1.54
CA VAL A 183 -17.85 -6.66 1.24
C VAL A 183 -17.30 -7.94 0.61
N CYS A 184 -16.19 -7.89 -0.13
CA CYS A 184 -15.56 -9.10 -0.67
C CYS A 184 -15.03 -10.03 0.43
N LEU A 185 -14.58 -9.47 1.57
CA LEU A 185 -13.99 -10.26 2.66
C LEU A 185 -15.00 -11.11 3.41
N GLY A 186 -16.24 -10.66 3.55
CA GLY A 186 -17.30 -11.40 4.23
C GLY A 186 -18.61 -10.66 4.17
N VAL A 187 -19.70 -11.31 4.59
CA VAL A 187 -21.02 -10.68 4.69
C VAL A 187 -20.98 -9.65 5.84
N PRO A 188 -21.06 -8.33 5.54
CA PRO A 188 -20.91 -7.33 6.58
C PRO A 188 -22.20 -7.12 7.38
N THR A 189 -22.04 -6.63 8.60
CA THR A 189 -23.11 -6.02 9.40
C THR A 189 -23.00 -4.49 9.35
N LEU A 190 -24.11 -3.80 9.58
CA LEU A 190 -24.15 -2.35 9.68
C LEU A 190 -24.33 -1.96 11.15
N GLU A 191 -23.42 -1.16 11.67
CA GLU A 191 -23.55 -0.55 12.98
C GLU A 191 -23.86 0.94 12.81
N ILE A 192 -24.91 1.42 13.48
CA ILE A 192 -25.23 2.84 13.56
C ILE A 192 -24.54 3.38 14.83
N GLY A 193 -23.55 4.24 14.64
CA GLY A 193 -22.91 5.00 15.71
C GLY A 193 -23.20 6.49 15.57
N PHE A 194 -22.64 7.28 16.48
CA PHE A 194 -22.70 8.75 16.43
C PHE A 194 -21.29 9.31 16.29
N ASP A 195 -21.09 10.29 15.39
CA ASP A 195 -19.83 11.04 15.34
C ASP A 195 -19.70 12.01 16.54
N ALA A 196 -18.54 12.67 16.65
CA ALA A 196 -18.28 13.66 17.70
C ALA A 196 -19.25 14.87 17.68
N ASN A 197 -20.02 15.03 16.60
CA ASN A 197 -21.02 16.09 16.43
C ASN A 197 -22.46 15.56 16.60
N GLY A 198 -22.64 14.29 17.00
CA GLY A 198 -23.95 13.66 17.20
C GLY A 198 -24.67 13.24 15.92
N ASN A 199 -24.00 13.20 14.77
CA ASN A 199 -24.60 12.70 13.53
C ASN A 199 -24.52 11.17 13.45
N ASP A 200 -25.56 10.55 12.90
CA ASP A 200 -25.56 9.12 12.59
C ASP A 200 -24.43 8.78 11.61
N VAL A 201 -23.54 7.90 12.04
CA VAL A 201 -22.51 7.28 11.19
C VAL A 201 -22.78 5.80 11.09
N THR A 202 -23.21 5.38 9.90
CA THR A 202 -23.27 3.96 9.57
C THR A 202 -21.88 3.43 9.26
N THR A 203 -21.36 2.57 10.12
CA THR A 203 -20.09 1.87 9.91
C THR A 203 -20.32 0.44 9.48
N VAL A 204 -19.48 -0.04 8.55
CA VAL A 204 -19.46 -1.44 8.13
C VAL A 204 -18.64 -2.23 9.14
N ASP A 205 -19.19 -3.30 9.70
CA ASP A 205 -18.47 -4.24 10.57
C ASP A 205 -18.73 -5.70 10.15
N PHE A 206 -18.15 -6.66 10.87
CA PHE A 206 -18.30 -8.08 10.63
C PHE A 206 -18.62 -8.77 11.95
N ALA A 207 -19.78 -9.44 11.99
CA ALA A 207 -20.13 -10.27 13.14
C ALA A 207 -19.11 -11.42 13.32
N PRO A 208 -18.85 -11.89 14.56
CA PRO A 208 -17.95 -13.02 14.80
C PRO A 208 -18.31 -14.28 14.01
N ASP A 209 -19.60 -14.52 13.78
CA ASP A 209 -20.15 -15.65 13.03
C ASP A 209 -20.42 -15.32 11.55
N CYS A 210 -19.91 -14.19 11.02
CA CYS A 210 -20.15 -13.83 9.64
C CYS A 210 -19.67 -14.91 8.65
N VAL A 211 -20.45 -15.08 7.58
CA VAL A 211 -20.11 -15.94 6.44
C VAL A 211 -19.03 -15.25 5.62
N SER A 212 -17.95 -15.97 5.33
CA SER A 212 -16.79 -15.44 4.61
C SER A 212 -16.08 -16.54 3.83
N PRO A 213 -16.25 -16.59 2.50
CA PRO A 213 -15.50 -17.51 1.64
C PRO A 213 -13.97 -17.34 1.75
N PHE A 214 -13.52 -16.12 2.07
CA PHE A 214 -12.09 -15.85 2.33
C PHE A 214 -11.60 -16.50 3.63
N TYR A 215 -12.46 -16.56 4.66
CA TYR A 215 -12.14 -17.24 5.90
C TYR A 215 -12.15 -18.76 5.71
N ASP A 216 -13.12 -19.28 4.95
CA ASP A 216 -13.23 -20.71 4.68
C ASP A 216 -11.98 -21.21 3.92
N GLU A 217 -11.55 -20.52 2.87
CA GLU A 217 -10.30 -20.86 2.16
C GLU A 217 -9.05 -20.66 3.04
N LEU A 218 -9.07 -19.72 3.99
CA LEU A 218 -7.99 -19.61 4.97
C LEU A 218 -7.89 -20.87 5.84
N LEU A 219 -9.03 -21.44 6.27
CA LEU A 219 -9.02 -22.69 7.03
C LEU A 219 -8.43 -23.84 6.22
N ASP A 220 -8.81 -23.97 4.95
CA ASP A 220 -8.26 -24.98 4.04
C ASP A 220 -6.73 -24.84 3.92
N ILE A 221 -6.23 -23.62 3.71
CA ILE A 221 -4.77 -23.35 3.68
C ILE A 221 -4.12 -23.68 5.02
N LEU A 222 -4.75 -23.33 6.14
CA LEU A 222 -4.21 -23.63 7.47
C LEU A 222 -4.22 -25.13 7.78
N GLU A 223 -5.11 -25.91 7.20
CA GLU A 223 -5.09 -27.37 7.29
C GLU A 223 -3.96 -27.95 6.41
N GLU A 224 -3.84 -27.50 5.16
CA GLU A 224 -2.76 -27.89 4.23
C GLU A 224 -1.36 -27.64 4.80
N THR A 225 -1.20 -26.53 5.54
CA THR A 225 0.10 -26.12 6.10
C THR A 225 0.28 -26.54 7.55
N ALA A 226 -0.64 -27.31 8.15
CA ALA A 226 -0.50 -27.76 9.52
C ALA A 226 0.72 -28.68 9.71
N PRO A 227 1.48 -28.57 10.81
CA PRO A 227 1.28 -27.68 11.98
C PRO A 227 2.05 -26.35 11.91
N GLU A 228 2.60 -25.96 10.74
CA GLU A 228 3.50 -24.82 10.63
C GLU A 228 2.82 -23.48 11.01
N PRO A 229 3.59 -22.53 11.59
CA PRO A 229 3.10 -21.18 11.84
C PRO A 229 2.85 -20.41 10.54
N VAL A 230 1.78 -19.60 10.51
CA VAL A 230 1.36 -18.86 9.31
C VAL A 230 1.12 -17.39 9.63
N ALA A 231 1.60 -16.51 8.75
CA ALA A 231 1.31 -15.08 8.82
C ALA A 231 0.22 -14.70 7.81
N VAL A 232 -0.90 -14.19 8.31
CA VAL A 232 -2.06 -13.78 7.51
C VAL A 232 -2.10 -12.26 7.44
N TYR A 233 -2.30 -11.69 6.25
CA TYR A 233 -2.26 -10.26 6.00
C TYR A 233 -3.53 -9.73 5.34
N MET A 234 -3.98 -8.57 5.80
CA MET A 234 -5.10 -7.82 5.22
C MET A 234 -5.02 -6.31 5.50
N GLU A 235 -5.83 -5.49 4.84
CA GLU A 235 -5.88 -4.03 5.07
C GLU A 235 -6.98 -3.67 6.10
N SER A 236 -8.08 -4.41 6.10
CA SER A 236 -9.20 -4.21 7.03
C SER A 236 -8.89 -4.64 8.47
N GLN A 237 -8.68 -3.68 9.37
CA GLN A 237 -8.51 -3.97 10.81
C GLN A 237 -9.76 -4.61 11.44
N LYS A 238 -10.96 -4.21 11.03
CA LYS A 238 -12.21 -4.81 11.52
C LYS A 238 -12.29 -6.29 11.20
N PHE A 239 -11.92 -6.65 9.96
CA PHE A 239 -11.91 -8.03 9.54
C PHE A 239 -10.78 -8.83 10.20
N ALA A 240 -9.60 -8.22 10.44
CA ALA A 240 -8.51 -8.85 11.18
C ALA A 240 -8.96 -9.31 12.57
N ARG A 241 -9.67 -8.44 13.31
CA ARG A 241 -10.28 -8.77 14.59
C ARG A 241 -11.22 -9.98 14.48
N THR A 242 -12.12 -9.97 13.49
CA THR A 242 -13.09 -11.06 13.26
C THR A 242 -12.40 -12.37 12.92
N VAL A 243 -11.41 -12.36 12.03
CA VAL A 243 -10.61 -13.54 11.68
C VAL A 243 -9.90 -14.12 12.91
N THR A 244 -9.26 -13.28 13.72
CA THR A 244 -8.62 -13.72 14.97
C THR A 244 -9.62 -14.34 15.95
N GLN A 245 -10.82 -13.75 16.09
CA GLN A 245 -11.85 -14.31 16.97
C GLN A 245 -12.34 -15.67 16.47
N LYS A 246 -12.62 -15.79 15.17
CA LYS A 246 -13.06 -17.05 14.55
C LYS A 246 -12.01 -18.15 14.69
N LEU A 247 -10.75 -17.87 14.33
CA LEU A 247 -9.65 -18.84 14.47
C LEU A 247 -9.51 -19.36 15.90
N ASN A 248 -9.58 -18.48 16.90
CA ASN A 248 -9.50 -18.89 18.30
C ASN A 248 -10.74 -19.70 18.75
N ALA A 249 -11.93 -19.37 18.24
CA ALA A 249 -13.14 -20.15 18.49
C ALA A 249 -13.05 -21.57 17.89
N ASP A 250 -12.40 -21.69 16.74
CA ASP A 250 -12.12 -22.94 16.05
C ASP A 250 -10.90 -23.69 16.63
N GLY A 251 -10.36 -23.22 17.77
CA GLY A 251 -9.27 -23.86 18.48
C GLY A 251 -7.89 -23.67 17.83
N ILE A 252 -7.74 -22.75 16.87
CA ILE A 252 -6.47 -22.40 16.23
C ILE A 252 -5.89 -21.18 16.95
N PRO A 253 -4.82 -21.33 17.76
CA PRO A 253 -4.29 -20.24 18.56
C PRO A 253 -3.77 -19.12 17.67
N SER A 254 -4.39 -17.95 17.76
CA SER A 254 -4.08 -16.80 16.90
C SER A 254 -4.14 -15.48 17.65
N PHE A 255 -3.45 -14.47 17.13
CA PHE A 255 -3.48 -13.11 17.68
C PHE A 255 -3.53 -12.06 16.57
N GLU A 256 -4.12 -10.91 16.90
CA GLU A 256 -4.20 -9.76 16.01
C GLU A 256 -2.95 -8.87 16.17
N PHE A 257 -2.30 -8.54 15.06
CA PHE A 257 -1.21 -7.58 14.97
C PHE A 257 -1.70 -6.32 14.22
N SER A 258 -2.18 -5.32 14.97
CA SER A 258 -2.71 -4.08 14.41
C SER A 258 -2.42 -2.86 15.29
N GLY A 259 -2.78 -1.68 14.81
CA GLY A 259 -2.76 -0.45 15.61
C GLY A 259 -3.70 -0.46 16.83
N LYS A 260 -4.62 -1.43 16.95
CA LYS A 260 -5.48 -1.60 18.14
C LYS A 260 -4.86 -2.47 19.22
N THR A 261 -3.87 -3.29 18.88
CA THR A 261 -3.23 -4.25 19.81
C THR A 261 -1.83 -3.83 20.25
N VAL A 262 -1.46 -2.55 20.10
CA VAL A 262 -0.11 -2.02 20.41
C VAL A 262 0.41 -2.44 21.79
N ALA A 263 -0.45 -2.48 22.80
CA ALA A 263 -0.08 -2.81 24.18
C ALA A 263 0.39 -4.27 24.35
N THR A 264 -0.09 -5.20 23.52
CA THR A 264 0.17 -6.64 23.67
C THR A 264 0.84 -7.27 22.45
N ARG A 265 0.90 -6.56 21.31
CA ARG A 265 1.36 -7.13 20.02
C ARG A 265 2.81 -7.63 20.08
N ASP A 266 3.71 -6.92 20.76
CA ASP A 266 5.14 -7.27 20.77
C ASP A 266 5.39 -8.52 21.63
N GLN A 267 4.65 -8.65 22.74
CA GLN A 267 4.65 -9.86 23.56
C GLN A 267 4.07 -11.05 22.78
N ASN A 268 2.92 -10.86 22.12
CA ASN A 268 2.30 -11.93 21.34
C ASN A 268 3.16 -12.35 20.14
N LEU A 269 3.88 -11.41 19.52
CA LEU A 269 4.83 -11.70 18.45
C LEU A 269 6.02 -12.53 18.94
N ALA A 270 6.50 -12.30 20.17
CA ALA A 270 7.54 -13.14 20.77
C ALA A 270 7.05 -14.58 21.04
N GLU A 271 5.75 -14.77 21.25
CA GLU A 271 5.09 -16.06 21.45
C GLU A 271 4.62 -16.72 20.12
N PHE A 272 4.85 -16.07 18.97
CA PHE A 272 4.50 -16.61 17.65
C PHE A 272 5.37 -17.82 17.29
N GLY A 273 4.72 -18.88 16.80
CA GLY A 273 5.31 -20.20 16.54
C GLY A 273 5.49 -21.08 17.78
N GLY A 274 5.24 -20.54 18.97
CA GLY A 274 5.14 -21.30 20.21
C GLY A 274 3.68 -21.43 20.63
N LYS A 275 3.18 -20.44 21.36
CA LYS A 275 1.79 -20.41 21.84
C LYS A 275 0.80 -20.08 20.73
N PHE A 276 1.17 -19.18 19.83
CA PHE A 276 0.31 -18.76 18.72
C PHE A 276 0.80 -19.38 17.43
N ARG A 277 -0.09 -20.09 16.74
CA ARG A 277 0.17 -20.66 15.42
C ARG A 277 -0.01 -19.62 14.32
N VAL A 278 -0.98 -18.72 14.46
CA VAL A 278 -1.34 -17.77 13.39
C VAL A 278 -1.18 -16.33 13.86
N LEU A 279 -0.44 -15.54 13.09
CA LEU A 279 -0.38 -14.09 13.21
C LEU A 279 -1.38 -13.51 12.22
N VAL A 280 -2.36 -12.71 12.68
CA VAL A 280 -3.32 -12.01 11.83
C VAL A 280 -2.97 -10.52 11.80
N GLY A 281 -2.29 -10.08 10.75
CA GLY A 281 -1.64 -8.78 10.66
C GLY A 281 -2.34 -7.80 9.73
N VAL A 282 -2.53 -6.57 10.21
CA VAL A 282 -2.92 -5.46 9.34
C VAL A 282 -1.69 -4.95 8.60
N ILE A 283 -1.75 -4.86 7.27
CA ILE A 283 -0.62 -4.55 6.38
C ILE A 283 0.12 -3.27 6.82
N SER A 284 -0.62 -2.20 7.14
CA SER A 284 -0.02 -0.94 7.60
C SER A 284 0.72 -1.06 8.94
N SER A 285 0.32 -2.00 9.79
CA SER A 285 0.94 -2.22 11.10
C SER A 285 2.17 -3.13 11.00
N VAL A 286 2.11 -4.18 10.19
CA VAL A 286 3.23 -5.12 9.97
C VAL A 286 4.32 -4.51 9.08
N GLY A 287 3.95 -3.62 8.17
CA GLY A 287 4.88 -2.94 7.27
C GLY A 287 5.92 -2.09 8.00
N GLU A 288 5.63 -1.65 9.23
CA GLU A 288 6.47 -0.73 10.00
C GLU A 288 7.24 -1.44 11.13
N GLY A 289 8.55 -1.63 10.92
CA GLY A 289 9.46 -1.96 12.02
C GLY A 289 9.40 -3.38 12.58
N THR A 290 8.51 -4.26 12.11
CA THR A 290 8.41 -5.64 12.60
C THR A 290 9.60 -6.50 12.13
N ASP A 291 10.17 -7.28 13.04
CA ASP A 291 11.22 -8.27 12.75
C ASP A 291 10.91 -9.57 13.50
N GLY A 292 11.43 -10.70 13.01
CA GLY A 292 11.30 -12.01 13.65
C GLY A 292 10.35 -12.97 12.93
N ILE A 293 9.37 -12.46 12.16
CA ILE A 293 8.41 -13.28 11.41
C ILE A 293 9.13 -14.31 10.51
N GLN A 294 10.16 -13.88 9.78
CA GLN A 294 10.95 -14.73 8.87
C GLN A 294 11.61 -15.94 9.56
N ARG A 295 11.92 -15.82 10.87
CA ARG A 295 12.59 -16.87 11.63
C ARG A 295 11.62 -17.96 12.08
N VAL A 296 10.32 -17.64 12.08
CA VAL A 296 9.26 -18.48 12.64
C VAL A 296 8.43 -19.12 11.54
N CYS A 297 7.99 -18.35 10.54
CA CYS A 297 7.14 -18.85 9.47
C CYS A 297 7.81 -18.76 8.09
N SER A 298 7.46 -19.71 7.23
CA SER A 298 7.78 -19.70 5.79
C SER A 298 6.52 -19.60 4.92
N THR A 299 5.35 -19.45 5.53
CA THR A 299 4.07 -19.30 4.82
C THR A 299 3.45 -17.95 5.16
N ASP A 300 3.06 -17.21 4.12
CA ASP A 300 2.21 -16.04 4.26
C ASP A 300 0.94 -16.14 3.40
N VAL A 301 -0.16 -15.58 3.91
CA VAL A 301 -1.47 -15.61 3.26
C VAL A 301 -2.02 -14.18 3.17
N PHE A 302 -2.30 -13.70 1.96
CA PHE A 302 -2.96 -12.43 1.74
C PHE A 302 -4.45 -12.65 1.53
N LEU A 303 -5.27 -12.35 2.55
CA LEU A 303 -6.73 -12.26 2.38
C LEU A 303 -7.11 -10.97 1.65
N GLU A 304 -6.32 -9.92 1.83
CA GLU A 304 -6.51 -8.64 1.16
C GLU A 304 -5.15 -8.01 0.88
N GLN A 305 -4.90 -7.56 -0.34
CA GLN A 305 -3.73 -6.77 -0.68
C GLN A 305 -4.08 -5.28 -0.60
N SER A 306 -3.17 -4.43 -0.12
CA SER A 306 -3.36 -2.98 -0.18
C SER A 306 -3.30 -2.47 -1.61
N VAL A 307 -4.01 -1.37 -1.89
CA VAL A 307 -3.87 -0.62 -3.15
C VAL A 307 -2.49 0.05 -3.29
N ASP A 308 -1.77 0.24 -2.18
CA ASP A 308 -0.36 0.68 -2.23
C ASP A 308 0.56 -0.55 -2.31
N GLU A 309 1.03 -0.85 -3.52
CA GLU A 309 2.01 -1.91 -3.79
C GLU A 309 3.28 -1.80 -2.93
N THR A 310 3.62 -0.59 -2.49
CA THR A 310 4.76 -0.37 -1.59
C THR A 310 4.53 -1.07 -0.25
N LEU A 311 3.32 -0.95 0.31
CA LEU A 311 2.97 -1.56 1.58
C LEU A 311 2.95 -3.09 1.46
N ASN A 312 2.40 -3.61 0.36
CA ASN A 312 2.45 -5.04 0.07
C ASN A 312 3.90 -5.52 0.03
N THR A 313 4.76 -4.84 -0.74
CA THR A 313 6.19 -5.19 -0.83
C THR A 313 6.89 -5.15 0.52
N GLN A 314 6.58 -4.17 1.36
CA GLN A 314 7.16 -4.06 2.71
C GLN A 314 6.71 -5.18 3.65
N VAL A 315 5.45 -5.60 3.58
CA VAL A 315 4.93 -6.73 4.38
C VAL A 315 5.48 -8.06 3.87
N GLN A 316 5.49 -8.25 2.55
CA GLN A 316 6.11 -9.42 1.91
C GLN A 316 7.59 -9.58 2.29
N ALA A 317 8.29 -8.47 2.53
CA ALA A 317 9.67 -8.44 3.01
C ALA A 317 9.84 -8.91 4.46
N ARG A 318 8.76 -9.07 5.24
CA ARG A 318 8.83 -9.50 6.64
C ARG A 318 9.00 -11.02 6.76
N THR A 319 8.45 -11.77 5.82
CA THR A 319 8.68 -13.22 5.68
C THR A 319 9.88 -13.49 4.75
N ASP A 320 9.97 -12.77 3.63
CA ASP A 320 11.08 -12.91 2.67
C ASP A 320 12.28 -12.01 3.04
N ARG A 321 12.99 -12.41 4.10
CA ARG A 321 14.09 -11.63 4.71
C ARG A 321 15.31 -12.49 5.02
N MET A 322 16.44 -11.84 5.28
CA MET A 322 17.64 -12.51 5.80
C MET A 322 17.32 -13.23 7.11
N GLY A 323 17.74 -14.50 7.21
CA GLY A 323 17.37 -15.39 8.32
C GLY A 323 16.03 -16.08 8.15
N ALA A 324 15.45 -16.10 6.93
CA ALA A 324 14.26 -16.88 6.63
C ALA A 324 14.48 -18.38 6.85
N LYS A 325 13.49 -19.07 7.43
CA LYS A 325 13.50 -20.52 7.68
C LYS A 325 13.59 -21.35 6.39
N GLY A 326 13.08 -20.83 5.27
CA GLY A 326 13.05 -21.51 3.98
C GLY A 326 12.50 -20.63 2.86
N GLN A 327 12.27 -21.23 1.69
CA GLN A 327 11.55 -20.57 0.61
C GLN A 327 10.12 -20.25 1.06
N VAL A 328 9.67 -19.02 0.80
CA VAL A 328 8.36 -18.57 1.26
C VAL A 328 7.26 -19.13 0.34
N GLN A 329 6.23 -19.74 0.91
CA GLN A 329 4.97 -20.05 0.23
C GLN A 329 3.98 -18.90 0.47
N ARG A 330 3.57 -18.24 -0.60
CA ARG A 330 2.68 -17.07 -0.55
C ARG A 330 1.34 -17.39 -1.16
N PHE A 331 0.32 -17.52 -0.34
CA PHE A 331 -1.05 -17.64 -0.78
C PHE A 331 -1.66 -16.26 -1.00
N VAL A 332 -2.32 -16.06 -2.13
CA VAL A 332 -3.10 -14.86 -2.43
C VAL A 332 -4.51 -15.30 -2.75
N ILE A 333 -5.45 -14.92 -1.87
CA ILE A 333 -6.87 -15.23 -2.05
C ILE A 333 -7.50 -14.12 -2.87
N LEU A 334 -8.26 -14.51 -3.90
CA LEU A 334 -8.90 -13.64 -4.87
C LEU A 334 -10.39 -13.97 -4.93
N ASP A 335 -11.24 -12.97 -5.18
CA ASP A 335 -12.66 -13.20 -5.45
C ASP A 335 -12.91 -13.52 -6.93
N ASP A 336 -13.95 -14.30 -7.19
CA ASP A 336 -14.43 -14.66 -8.53
C ASP A 336 -14.91 -13.46 -9.37
N MET A 337 -15.19 -12.31 -8.73
CA MET A 337 -15.57 -11.07 -9.42
C MET A 337 -14.36 -10.16 -9.78
N GLY A 338 -13.15 -10.49 -9.30
CA GLY A 338 -11.88 -9.82 -9.57
C GLY A 338 -11.61 -8.52 -8.80
N TYR A 339 -12.38 -8.16 -7.79
CA TYR A 339 -12.19 -6.92 -7.02
C TYR A 339 -10.89 -6.88 -6.22
N ALA A 340 -10.47 -8.02 -5.67
CA ALA A 340 -9.20 -8.21 -4.98
C ALA A 340 -8.00 -7.94 -5.92
N GLU A 341 -8.15 -8.18 -7.24
CA GLU A 341 -7.14 -7.84 -8.26
C GLU A 341 -7.31 -6.43 -8.87
N GLY A 342 -8.15 -5.58 -8.29
CA GLY A 342 -8.39 -4.23 -8.78
C GLY A 342 -9.23 -4.18 -10.07
N ALA A 343 -10.13 -5.15 -10.31
CA ALA A 343 -11.05 -5.11 -11.45
C ALA A 343 -11.85 -3.79 -11.52
N MET A 344 -12.17 -3.21 -10.37
CA MET A 344 -12.84 -1.90 -10.30
C MET A 344 -12.05 -0.78 -10.97
N GLU A 345 -10.74 -0.66 -10.70
CA GLU A 345 -9.91 0.38 -11.35
C GLU A 345 -9.78 0.16 -12.85
N LYS A 346 -9.68 -1.09 -13.29
CA LYS A 346 -9.67 -1.44 -14.71
C LYS A 346 -10.97 -1.03 -15.40
N ARG A 347 -12.13 -1.32 -14.78
CA ARG A 347 -13.47 -0.93 -15.29
C ARG A 347 -13.65 0.59 -15.33
N LEU A 348 -13.24 1.30 -14.27
CA LEU A 348 -13.27 2.76 -14.20
C LEU A 348 -12.43 3.44 -15.28
N ARG A 349 -11.20 2.94 -15.48
CA ARG A 349 -10.31 3.45 -16.52
C ARG A 349 -10.95 3.30 -17.90
N LYS A 350 -11.49 2.11 -18.20
CA LYS A 350 -12.17 1.81 -19.47
C LYS A 350 -13.39 2.72 -19.70
N ALA A 351 -14.21 2.94 -18.67
CA ALA A 351 -15.37 3.84 -18.76
C ALA A 351 -14.97 5.29 -19.08
N ARG A 352 -13.91 5.81 -18.42
CA ARG A 352 -13.38 7.15 -18.71
C ARG A 352 -12.77 7.26 -20.11
N GLU A 353 -12.06 6.24 -20.57
CA GLU A 353 -11.50 6.20 -21.94
C GLU A 353 -12.62 6.27 -23.00
N LEU A 354 -13.70 5.51 -22.81
CA LEU A 354 -14.91 5.58 -23.64
C LEU A 354 -15.53 6.97 -23.65
N GLN A 355 -15.71 7.59 -22.48
CA GLN A 355 -16.27 8.94 -22.37
C GLN A 355 -15.39 10.00 -23.06
N MET A 356 -14.06 9.89 -22.94
CA MET A 356 -13.13 10.79 -23.62
C MET A 356 -13.13 10.59 -25.15
N SER A 357 -13.28 9.34 -25.62
CA SER A 357 -13.40 9.04 -27.04
C SER A 357 -14.65 9.66 -27.66
N VAL A 358 -15.79 9.55 -26.98
CA VAL A 358 -17.06 10.15 -27.45
C VAL A 358 -17.00 11.68 -27.43
N ARG A 359 -16.39 12.30 -26.41
CA ARG A 359 -16.22 13.76 -26.34
C ARG A 359 -15.30 14.35 -27.41
N ARG A 360 -14.43 13.56 -28.02
CA ARG A 360 -13.56 14.00 -29.13
C ARG A 360 -14.24 13.92 -30.49
N ALA A 361 -15.39 13.25 -30.59
CA ALA A 361 -16.12 13.04 -31.84
C ALA A 361 -17.20 14.11 -32.11
N VAL A 362 -17.19 15.24 -31.37
CA VAL A 362 -18.13 16.36 -31.53
C VAL A 362 -17.37 17.65 -31.83
#